data_AF-A0A3A1P066-F1
#
_entry.id   AF-A0A3A1P066-F1
#
_cell.length_a   1.000
_cell.length_b   1.000
_cell.length_c   1.000
_cell.angle_alpha   90.00
_cell.angle_beta   90.00
_cell.angle_gamma   90.00
#
_symmetry.space_group_name_H-M   'P 1'
#
loop_
_entity.id
_entity.type
_entity.pdbx_description
1 polymer ?
#
loop_
_entity_poly.entity_id
_entity_poly.type
_entity_poly.pdbx_seq_one_letter_code
_entity_poly.pdbx_strand_id
1 'polypeptide(L)'
;MYYPEPTTIWESIQYSPLGIFIAESTWAFPTIETIHVIALVTVLGTIFVMDLRLLGVASKNYPVTAMSRDTLKWTWGGFVLAAITGTLLYVSKTSSYMINPFFMGKMALLAIAGLNMAYFHSVTWKTVDNWDTSPVVPTGAKVAGITSLIFWITIVFFGRAIGFTLGIYDCYMVGQGDNGFIVNMLAGIACAGA
;
A
#
# COMPACT_ATOMS: atom_id res chain seq x y z
N MET A 1 -13.69 30.32 -2.51
CA MET A 1 -12.34 29.73 -2.39
C MET A 1 -11.76 29.72 -3.79
N TYR A 2 -10.73 30.52 -4.06
CA TYR A 2 -10.11 30.65 -5.38
C TYR A 2 -8.98 29.63 -5.48
N TYR A 3 -9.20 28.55 -6.24
CA TYR A 3 -8.12 27.62 -6.56
C TYR A 3 -7.30 28.23 -7.71
N PRO A 4 -5.96 28.33 -7.58
CA PRO A 4 -5.13 28.87 -8.65
C PRO A 4 -5.25 28.00 -9.91
N GLU A 5 -5.07 28.61 -11.08
CA GLU A 5 -5.07 27.89 -12.35
C GLU A 5 -4.03 26.76 -12.31
N PRO A 6 -4.41 25.50 -12.62
CA PRO A 6 -3.51 24.36 -12.51
C PRO A 6 -2.35 24.50 -13.50
N THR A 7 -1.13 24.50 -12.96
CA THR A 7 0.10 24.60 -13.76
C THR A 7 0.64 23.22 -14.14
N THR A 8 0.23 22.18 -13.42
CA THR A 8 0.64 20.79 -13.64
C THR A 8 -0.54 19.82 -13.71
N ILE A 9 -0.33 18.65 -14.32
CA ILE A 9 -1.38 17.62 -14.45
C ILE A 9 -1.86 17.10 -13.09
N TRP A 10 -0.99 17.08 -12.09
CA TRP A 10 -1.31 16.62 -10.74
C TRP A 10 -2.26 17.59 -10.03
N GLU A 11 -2.06 18.89 -10.20
CA GLU A 11 -2.95 19.94 -9.70
C GLU A 11 -4.32 19.88 -10.36
N SER A 12 -4.39 19.56 -11.66
CA SER A 12 -5.68 19.41 -12.36
C SER A 12 -6.54 18.28 -11.80
N ILE A 13 -5.91 17.19 -11.33
CA ILE A 13 -6.60 16.06 -10.69
C ILE A 13 -7.05 16.45 -9.28
N GLN A 14 -6.18 17.13 -8.53
CA GLN A 14 -6.46 17.59 -7.17
C GLN A 14 -7.58 18.63 -7.12
N TYR A 15 -7.60 19.58 -8.05
CA TYR A 15 -8.64 20.61 -8.17
C TYR A 15 -9.90 20.14 -8.91
N SER A 16 -9.98 18.85 -9.24
CA SER A 16 -11.23 18.28 -9.76
C SER A 16 -12.33 18.38 -8.69
N PRO A 17 -13.61 18.48 -9.08
CA PRO A 17 -14.72 18.51 -8.13
C PRO A 17 -14.72 17.34 -7.14
N LEU A 18 -14.22 16.18 -7.58
CA LEU A 18 -14.07 14.99 -6.76
C LEU A 18 -12.90 15.09 -5.78
N GLY A 19 -11.74 15.61 -6.22
CA GLY A 19 -10.58 15.84 -5.36
C GLY A 19 -10.87 16.83 -4.25
N ILE A 20 -11.50 17.96 -4.60
CA ILE A 20 -11.93 19.00 -3.65
C ILE A 20 -12.95 18.45 -2.66
N PHE A 21 -13.98 17.73 -3.13
CA PHE A 21 -15.01 17.16 -2.26
C PHE A 21 -14.43 16.20 -1.22
N ILE A 22 -13.48 15.35 -1.62
CA ILE A 22 -12.85 14.39 -0.69
C ILE A 22 -11.92 15.13 0.27
N ALA A 23 -11.18 16.13 -0.19
CA ALA A 23 -10.22 16.88 0.62
C ALA A 23 -10.88 17.82 1.64
N GLU A 24 -11.98 18.49 1.27
CA GLU A 24 -12.70 19.44 2.13
C GLU A 24 -13.70 18.74 3.07
N SER A 25 -14.14 17.53 2.73
CA SER A 25 -15.09 16.80 3.57
C SER A 25 -14.40 16.17 4.78
N THR A 26 -14.80 16.65 5.97
CA THR A 26 -14.33 16.17 7.27
C THR A 26 -14.58 14.69 7.52
N TRP A 27 -15.57 14.09 6.84
CA TRP A 27 -15.95 12.68 7.02
C TRP A 27 -15.57 11.79 5.83
N ALA A 28 -15.48 12.33 4.61
CA ALA A 28 -15.18 11.50 3.44
C ALA A 28 -13.76 10.93 3.51
N PHE A 29 -12.77 11.77 3.82
CA PHE A 29 -11.37 11.33 3.89
C PHE A 29 -11.16 10.23 4.95
N PRO A 30 -11.57 10.39 6.23
CA PRO A 30 -11.39 9.33 7.24
C PRO A 30 -12.18 8.05 6.93
N THR A 31 -13.35 8.17 6.32
CA THR A 31 -14.17 7.00 5.95
C THR A 31 -13.49 6.20 4.83
N ILE A 32 -13.02 6.86 3.78
CA ILE A 32 -12.31 6.21 2.67
C ILE A 32 -11.01 5.59 3.19
N GLU A 33 -10.28 6.28 4.06
CA GLU A 33 -9.07 5.74 4.70
C GLU A 33 -9.38 4.48 5.52
N THR A 34 -10.47 4.50 6.29
CA THR A 34 -10.89 3.32 7.08
C THR A 34 -11.21 2.12 6.19
N ILE A 35 -11.98 2.34 5.12
CA ILE A 35 -12.31 1.28 4.14
C ILE A 35 -11.03 0.77 3.47
N HIS A 36 -10.10 1.66 3.13
CA HIS A 36 -8.81 1.30 2.56
C HIS A 36 -8.00 0.40 3.49
N VAL A 37 -7.91 0.73 4.78
CA VAL A 37 -7.19 -0.06 5.78
C VAL A 37 -7.85 -1.44 5.96
N ILE A 38 -9.19 -1.53 6.02
CA ILE A 38 -9.89 -2.82 6.12
C ILE A 38 -9.59 -3.71 4.90
N ALA A 39 -9.60 -3.13 3.70
CA ALA A 39 -9.27 -3.82 2.46
C ALA A 39 -7.82 -4.32 2.48
N LEU A 40 -6.87 -3.48 2.91
CA LEU A 40 -5.47 -3.86 3.07
C LEU A 40 -5.27 -4.96 4.10
N VAL A 41 -5.93 -4.89 5.26
CA VAL A 41 -5.84 -5.94 6.30
C VAL A 41 -6.38 -7.27 5.78
N THR A 42 -7.41 -7.24 4.93
CA THR A 42 -7.96 -8.45 4.30
C THR A 42 -6.94 -9.07 3.35
N VAL A 43 -6.33 -8.28 2.46
CA VAL A 43 -5.27 -8.73 1.53
C VAL A 43 -4.04 -9.23 2.28
N LEU A 44 -3.62 -8.51 3.30
CA LEU A 44 -2.48 -8.91 4.13
C LEU A 44 -2.77 -10.21 4.88
N GLY A 45 -3.96 -10.33 5.45
CA GLY A 45 -4.38 -11.52 6.19
C GLY A 45 -4.37 -12.77 5.32
N THR A 46 -4.90 -12.69 4.10
CA THR A 46 -4.90 -13.83 3.16
C THR A 46 -3.49 -14.23 2.75
N ILE A 47 -2.60 -13.27 2.51
CA ILE A 47 -1.20 -13.54 2.15
C ILE A 47 -0.42 -14.12 3.31
N PHE A 48 -0.55 -13.56 4.52
CA PHE A 48 0.11 -14.06 5.73
C PHE A 48 -0.29 -15.52 6.01
N VAL A 49 -1.57 -15.82 5.85
CA VAL A 49 -2.12 -17.17 6.05
C VAL A 49 -1.47 -18.17 5.06
N MET A 50 -1.25 -17.77 3.80
CA MET A 50 -0.52 -18.58 2.82
C MET A 50 0.99 -18.66 3.13
N ASP A 51 1.65 -17.56 3.47
CA ASP A 51 3.09 -17.53 3.75
C ASP A 51 3.43 -18.38 5.00
N LEU A 52 2.61 -18.33 6.05
CA LEU A 52 2.74 -19.18 7.23
C LEU A 52 2.53 -20.67 6.92
N ARG A 53 1.66 -20.98 5.94
CA ARG A 53 1.47 -22.34 5.45
C ARG A 53 2.70 -22.84 4.68
N LEU A 54 3.28 -21.99 3.83
CA LEU A 54 4.51 -22.29 3.07
C LEU A 54 5.74 -22.45 3.99
N LEU A 55 5.78 -21.70 5.09
CA LEU A 55 6.81 -21.84 6.12
C LEU A 55 6.64 -23.11 6.97
N GLY A 56 5.50 -23.79 6.86
CA GLY A 56 5.19 -24.97 7.67
C GLY A 56 4.94 -24.62 9.14
N VAL A 57 4.46 -23.41 9.43
CA VAL A 57 4.10 -22.97 10.78
C VAL A 57 2.60 -23.22 11.04
N ALA A 58 1.74 -22.93 10.06
CA ALA A 58 0.28 -23.05 10.17
C ALA A 58 -0.34 -23.98 9.11
N SER A 59 -1.54 -24.51 9.38
CA SER A 59 -2.38 -25.29 8.44
C SER A 59 -1.71 -26.48 7.73
N LYS A 60 -0.77 -27.18 8.40
CA LYS A 60 0.00 -28.33 7.84
C LYS A 60 -0.84 -29.45 7.22
N ASN A 61 -2.09 -29.61 7.69
CA ASN A 61 -2.98 -30.69 7.29
C ASN A 61 -3.92 -30.30 6.12
N TYR A 62 -3.90 -29.04 5.69
CA TYR A 62 -4.72 -28.56 4.58
C TYR A 62 -3.91 -28.47 3.28
N PRO A 63 -4.48 -28.92 2.14
CA PRO A 63 -3.82 -28.78 0.84
C PRO A 63 -3.66 -27.31 0.48
N VAL A 64 -2.46 -26.97 0.00
CA VAL A 64 -2.06 -25.61 -0.36
C VAL A 64 -2.90 -25.08 -1.52
N THR A 65 -3.32 -25.97 -2.44
CA THR A 65 -4.19 -25.64 -3.58
C THR A 65 -5.58 -25.19 -3.17
N ALA A 66 -6.23 -25.88 -2.22
CA ALA A 66 -7.55 -25.50 -1.72
C ALA A 66 -7.50 -24.16 -0.98
N MET A 67 -6.48 -24.01 -0.12
CA MET A 67 -6.25 -22.79 0.66
C MET A 67 -6.00 -21.58 -0.24
N SER A 68 -5.18 -21.76 -1.29
CA SER A 68 -4.91 -20.74 -2.31
C SER A 68 -6.16 -20.32 -3.06
N ARG A 69 -7.02 -21.27 -3.50
CA ARG A 69 -8.26 -20.95 -4.22
C ARG A 69 -9.20 -20.05 -3.42
N ASP A 70 -9.30 -20.27 -2.12
CA ASP A 70 -10.19 -19.49 -1.26
C ASP A 70 -9.56 -18.14 -0.90
N THR A 71 -8.27 -18.13 -0.57
CA THR A 71 -7.55 -16.87 -0.31
C THR A 71 -7.44 -15.98 -1.54
N LEU A 72 -7.31 -16.52 -2.75
CA LEU A 72 -7.19 -15.71 -3.97
C LEU A 72 -8.44 -14.85 -4.20
N LYS A 73 -9.63 -15.39 -3.97
CA LYS A 73 -10.90 -14.65 -4.16
C LYS A 73 -10.98 -13.45 -3.22
N TRP A 74 -10.66 -13.67 -1.96
CA TRP A 74 -10.61 -12.61 -0.95
C TRP A 74 -9.49 -11.61 -1.21
N THR A 75 -8.33 -12.07 -1.65
CA THR A 75 -7.19 -11.23 -2.01
C THR A 75 -7.55 -10.31 -3.17
N TRP A 76 -8.17 -10.83 -4.25
CA TRP A 76 -8.58 -10.02 -5.39
C TRP A 76 -9.67 -9.01 -5.02
N GLY A 77 -10.69 -9.44 -4.26
CA GLY A 77 -11.74 -8.55 -3.78
C GLY A 77 -11.20 -7.41 -2.91
N GLY A 78 -10.35 -7.75 -1.94
CA GLY A 78 -9.67 -6.76 -1.09
C GLY A 78 -8.72 -5.87 -1.88
N PHE A 79 -8.01 -6.41 -2.87
CA PHE A 79 -7.08 -5.64 -3.70
C PHE A 79 -7.81 -4.61 -4.57
N VAL A 80 -8.93 -4.98 -5.21
CA VAL A 80 -9.78 -4.04 -5.97
C VAL A 80 -10.29 -2.94 -5.07
N LEU A 81 -10.82 -3.30 -3.90
CA LEU A 81 -11.33 -2.32 -2.96
C LEU A 81 -10.22 -1.38 -2.47
N ALA A 82 -9.05 -1.92 -2.16
CA ALA A 82 -7.87 -1.14 -1.78
C ALA A 82 -7.37 -0.23 -2.91
N ALA A 83 -7.39 -0.70 -4.16
CA ALA A 83 -6.98 0.09 -5.33
C ALA A 83 -7.94 1.26 -5.59
N ILE A 84 -9.26 1.02 -5.53
CA ILE A 84 -10.28 2.06 -5.70
C ILE A 84 -10.14 3.12 -4.60
N THR A 85 -10.15 2.69 -3.34
CA THR A 85 -10.05 3.60 -2.19
C THR A 85 -8.71 4.33 -2.12
N GLY A 86 -7.60 3.65 -2.45
CA GLY A 86 -6.28 4.26 -2.52
C GLY A 86 -6.18 5.31 -3.63
N THR A 87 -6.82 5.07 -4.77
CA THR A 87 -6.90 6.06 -5.86
C THR A 87 -7.72 7.28 -5.43
N LEU A 88 -8.84 7.07 -4.73
CA LEU A 88 -9.64 8.17 -4.19
C LEU A 88 -8.85 9.04 -3.20
N LEU A 89 -8.07 8.42 -2.31
CA LEU A 89 -7.18 9.14 -1.40
C LEU A 89 -6.09 9.92 -2.16
N TYR A 90 -5.49 9.29 -3.17
CA TYR A 90 -4.47 9.92 -4.00
C TYR A 90 -5.00 11.16 -4.75
N VAL A 91 -6.23 11.10 -5.27
CA VAL A 91 -6.88 12.22 -5.97
C VAL A 91 -7.11 13.42 -5.05
N SER A 92 -7.28 13.21 -3.74
CA SER A 92 -7.52 14.31 -2.79
C SER A 92 -6.31 15.24 -2.57
N LYS A 93 -5.07 14.71 -2.65
CA LYS A 93 -3.82 15.46 -2.40
C LYS A 93 -2.68 15.03 -3.32
N THR A 94 -2.96 14.94 -4.61
CA THR A 94 -2.07 14.34 -5.63
C THR A 94 -0.66 14.93 -5.62
N SER A 95 -0.53 16.26 -5.55
CA SER A 95 0.77 16.93 -5.59
C SER A 95 1.65 16.60 -4.39
N SER A 96 1.06 16.50 -3.19
CA SER A 96 1.77 16.15 -1.95
C SER A 96 2.15 14.68 -1.89
N TYR A 97 1.33 13.79 -2.45
CA TYR A 97 1.67 12.36 -2.54
C TYR A 97 2.84 12.12 -3.50
N MET A 98 2.93 12.85 -4.62
CA MET A 98 3.95 12.58 -5.63
C MET A 98 5.36 13.00 -5.22
N ILE A 99 5.49 14.04 -4.40
CA ILE A 99 6.79 14.46 -3.87
C ILE A 99 7.24 13.63 -2.66
N ASN A 100 6.33 12.84 -2.07
CA ASN A 100 6.61 12.06 -0.88
C ASN A 100 7.38 10.77 -1.23
N PRO A 101 8.66 10.63 -0.80
CA PRO A 101 9.46 9.45 -1.10
C PRO A 101 8.89 8.16 -0.50
N PHE A 102 8.13 8.26 0.60
CA PHE A 102 7.47 7.10 1.22
C PHE A 102 6.35 6.54 0.35
N PHE A 103 5.64 7.39 -0.39
CA PHE A 103 4.62 6.96 -1.35
C PHE A 103 5.26 6.25 -2.55
N MET A 104 6.31 6.84 -3.14
CA MET A 104 7.06 6.22 -4.23
C MET A 104 7.68 4.88 -3.81
N GLY A 105 8.25 4.82 -2.59
CA GLY A 105 8.79 3.58 -2.01
C GLY A 105 7.72 2.51 -1.84
N LYS A 106 6.53 2.87 -1.35
CA LYS A 106 5.38 1.96 -1.24
C LYS A 106 5.00 1.39 -2.62
N MET A 107 4.92 2.23 -3.65
CA MET A 107 4.57 1.80 -5.01
C MET A 107 5.63 0.88 -5.63
N ALA A 108 6.91 1.19 -5.43
CA ALA A 108 8.02 0.33 -5.87
C ALA A 108 7.99 -1.04 -5.16
N LEU A 109 7.76 -1.05 -3.84
CA LEU A 109 7.65 -2.30 -3.08
C LEU A 109 6.45 -3.14 -3.49
N LEU A 110 5.29 -2.51 -3.77
CA LEU A 110 4.13 -3.22 -4.31
C LEU A 110 4.43 -3.86 -5.66
N ALA A 111 5.14 -3.17 -6.56
CA ALA A 111 5.56 -3.73 -7.83
C ALA A 111 6.51 -4.92 -7.64
N ILE A 112 7.50 -4.80 -6.74
CA ILE A 112 8.45 -5.87 -6.43
C ILE A 112 7.74 -7.08 -5.79
N ALA A 113 6.81 -6.84 -4.87
CA ALA A 113 5.99 -7.90 -4.26
C ALA A 113 5.13 -8.63 -5.31
N GLY A 114 4.54 -7.88 -6.25
CA GLY A 114 3.80 -8.45 -7.38
C GLY A 114 4.70 -9.30 -8.29
N LEU A 115 5.92 -8.86 -8.57
CA LEU A 115 6.91 -9.64 -9.32
C LEU A 115 7.32 -10.92 -8.58
N ASN A 116 7.53 -10.84 -7.26
CA ASN A 116 7.82 -12.02 -6.43
C ASN A 116 6.68 -13.04 -6.50
N MET A 117 5.43 -12.58 -6.42
CA MET A 117 4.24 -13.43 -6.54
C MET A 117 4.13 -14.06 -7.94
N ALA A 118 4.35 -13.28 -9.01
CA ALA A 118 4.32 -13.77 -10.39
C ALA A 118 5.42 -14.83 -10.64
N TYR A 119 6.62 -14.61 -10.09
CA TYR A 119 7.71 -15.57 -10.14
C TYR A 119 7.38 -16.86 -9.39
N PHE A 120 6.85 -16.75 -8.16
CA PHE A 120 6.42 -17.90 -7.38
C PHE A 120 5.33 -18.71 -8.10
N HIS A 121 4.36 -18.03 -8.72
CA HIS A 121 3.31 -18.68 -9.50
C HIS A 121 3.84 -19.33 -10.79
N SER A 122 4.85 -18.75 -11.42
CA SER A 122 5.38 -19.27 -12.70
C SER A 122 6.37 -20.42 -12.53
N VAL A 123 7.10 -20.46 -11.41
CA VAL A 123 8.19 -21.43 -11.16
C VAL A 123 7.79 -22.46 -10.12
N THR A 124 7.38 -22.00 -8.93
CA THR A 124 7.19 -22.86 -7.77
C THR A 124 5.82 -23.53 -7.78
N TRP A 125 4.78 -22.83 -8.25
CA TRP A 125 3.42 -23.38 -8.37
C TRP A 125 3.33 -24.51 -9.41
N LYS A 126 4.20 -24.55 -10.42
CA LYS A 126 4.23 -25.64 -11.41
C LYS A 126 4.54 -27.01 -10.81
N THR A 127 5.17 -27.04 -9.63
CA THR A 127 5.47 -28.28 -8.91
C THR A 127 4.54 -28.53 -7.74
N VAL A 128 3.47 -27.73 -7.59
CA VAL A 128 2.57 -27.77 -6.42
C VAL A 128 1.95 -29.16 -6.24
N ASP A 129 1.60 -29.85 -7.33
CA ASP A 129 1.05 -31.21 -7.29
C ASP A 129 1.97 -32.23 -6.60
N ASN A 130 3.29 -31.98 -6.56
CA ASN A 130 4.26 -32.88 -5.92
C ASN A 130 4.35 -32.68 -4.40
N TRP A 131 3.87 -31.56 -3.86
CA TRP A 131 4.01 -31.23 -2.43
C TRP A 131 2.73 -30.66 -1.79
N ASP A 132 1.60 -30.68 -2.50
CA ASP A 132 0.32 -30.11 -2.06
C ASP A 132 -0.15 -30.67 -0.71
N THR A 133 0.04 -31.98 -0.49
CA THR A 133 -0.27 -32.69 0.76
C THR A 133 0.97 -33.01 1.59
N SER A 134 2.18 -32.70 1.08
CA SER A 134 3.41 -33.01 1.78
C SER A 134 3.63 -32.06 2.95
N PRO A 135 3.98 -32.57 4.14
CA PRO A 135 4.38 -31.71 5.27
C PRO A 135 5.72 -31.00 5.01
N VAL A 136 6.50 -31.43 4.01
CA VAL A 136 7.81 -30.85 3.65
C VAL A 136 7.67 -29.99 2.40
N VAL A 137 7.59 -28.68 2.62
CA VAL A 137 7.53 -27.67 1.55
C VAL A 137 8.95 -27.39 1.01
N PRO A 138 9.17 -27.30 -0.31
CA PRO A 138 10.49 -27.03 -0.89
C PRO A 138 11.10 -25.70 -0.39
N THR A 139 12.42 -25.67 -0.26
CA THR A 139 13.17 -24.53 0.30
C THR A 139 12.92 -23.23 -0.45
N GLY A 140 12.74 -23.29 -1.78
CA GLY A 140 12.41 -22.12 -2.60
C GLY A 140 11.05 -21.49 -2.25
N ALA A 141 10.06 -22.29 -1.85
CA ALA A 141 8.76 -21.78 -1.41
C ALA A 141 8.83 -21.13 -0.02
N LYS A 142 9.69 -21.66 0.87
CA LYS A 142 9.95 -21.04 2.19
C LYS A 142 10.60 -19.67 2.05
N VAL A 143 11.60 -19.54 1.17
CA VAL A 143 12.28 -18.26 0.89
C VAL A 143 11.30 -17.24 0.29
N ALA A 144 10.43 -17.67 -0.63
CA ALA A 144 9.39 -16.81 -1.19
C ALA A 144 8.41 -16.30 -0.12
N GLY A 145 8.01 -17.17 0.83
CA GLY A 145 7.15 -16.77 1.96
C GLY A 145 7.83 -15.76 2.90
N ILE A 146 9.10 -15.97 3.26
CA ILE A 146 9.85 -15.03 4.14
C ILE A 146 10.03 -13.67 3.45
N THR A 147 10.44 -13.67 2.19
CA THR A 147 10.63 -12.42 1.42
C THR A 147 9.31 -11.66 1.25
N SER A 148 8.21 -12.37 0.97
CA SER A 148 6.85 -11.81 0.95
C SER A 148 6.49 -11.15 2.28
N LEU A 149 6.68 -11.82 3.41
CA LEU A 149 6.40 -11.26 4.74
C LEU A 149 7.20 -9.97 5.01
N ILE A 150 8.50 -9.96 4.69
CA ILE A 150 9.34 -8.77 4.86
C ILE A 150 8.83 -7.62 4.00
N PHE A 151 8.49 -7.87 2.73
CA PHE A 151 7.95 -6.84 1.85
C PHE A 151 6.64 -6.27 2.38
N TRP A 152 5.71 -7.12 2.82
CA TRP A 152 4.42 -6.66 3.33
C TRP A 152 4.52 -5.87 4.63
N ILE A 153 5.37 -6.27 5.57
CA ILE A 153 5.66 -5.49 6.78
C ILE A 153 6.22 -4.11 6.41
N THR A 154 7.16 -4.08 5.46
CA THR A 154 7.78 -2.84 4.99
C THR A 154 6.74 -1.94 4.30
N ILE A 155 5.86 -2.50 3.47
CA ILE A 155 4.76 -1.76 2.79
C ILE A 155 3.80 -1.13 3.82
N VAL A 156 3.44 -1.85 4.89
CA VAL A 156 2.58 -1.31 5.96
C VAL A 156 3.28 -0.17 6.69
N PHE A 157 4.57 -0.32 6.98
CA PHE A 157 5.38 0.73 7.60
C PHE A 157 5.41 1.99 6.73
N PHE A 158 5.70 1.86 5.43
CA PHE A 158 5.63 2.98 4.48
C PHE A 158 4.23 3.59 4.42
N GLY A 159 3.17 2.77 4.44
CA GLY A 159 1.78 3.23 4.48
C GLY A 159 1.49 4.17 5.66
N ARG A 160 1.94 3.82 6.86
CA ARG A 160 1.78 4.67 8.05
C ARG A 160 2.70 5.89 8.05
N ALA A 161 3.93 5.74 7.56
CA ALA A 161 4.86 6.85 7.42
C ALA A 161 4.33 7.96 6.50
N ILE A 162 3.57 7.61 5.45
CA ILE A 162 2.93 8.60 4.58
C ILE A 162 1.96 9.48 5.37
N GLY A 163 1.15 8.92 6.28
CA GLY A 163 0.22 9.70 7.09
C GLY A 163 0.89 10.75 7.97
N PHE A 164 2.04 10.41 8.57
CA PHE A 164 2.82 11.35 9.39
C PHE A 164 3.55 12.41 8.58
N THR A 165 3.96 12.08 7.36
CA THR A 165 4.77 12.96 6.52
C THR A 165 3.92 13.84 5.59
N LEU A 166 2.66 13.47 5.32
CA LEU A 166 1.78 14.24 4.43
C LEU A 166 1.57 15.67 4.92
N GLY A 167 1.39 15.89 6.22
CA GLY A 167 1.27 17.23 6.80
C GLY A 167 2.53 18.09 6.61
N ILE A 168 3.71 17.46 6.64
CA ILE A 168 4.99 18.14 6.42
C ILE A 168 5.10 18.61 4.96
N TYR A 169 4.75 17.74 4.00
CA TYR A 169 4.82 18.08 2.58
C TYR A 169 3.74 19.08 2.15
N ASP A 170 2.55 19.03 2.74
CA ASP A 170 1.52 20.07 2.55
C ASP A 170 2.03 21.44 2.99
N CYS A 171 2.65 21.54 4.17
CA CYS A 171 3.29 22.77 4.65
C CYS A 171 4.46 23.20 3.77
N TYR A 172 5.26 22.27 3.24
CA TYR A 172 6.35 22.59 2.32
C TYR A 172 5.84 23.24 1.02
N MET A 173 4.71 22.75 0.49
CA MET A 173 4.09 23.31 -0.72
C MET A 173 3.47 24.69 -0.48
N VAL A 174 2.95 24.95 0.72
CA VAL A 174 2.47 26.30 1.13
C VAL A 174 3.64 27.24 1.45
N GLY A 175 4.75 26.71 1.99
CA GLY A 175 5.94 27.46 2.44
C GLY A 175 6.97 27.79 1.35
N GLN A 176 6.78 27.34 0.11
CA GLN A 176 7.65 27.71 -1.02
C GLN A 176 7.61 29.20 -1.40
N GLY A 177 6.83 30.02 -0.68
CA GLY A 177 6.89 31.48 -0.78
C GLY A 177 8.21 32.08 -0.30
N ASP A 178 8.83 31.59 0.80
CA ASP A 178 9.72 32.49 1.55
C ASP A 178 11.13 32.03 1.95
N ASN A 179 11.51 30.75 2.17
CA ASN A 179 12.90 30.44 2.60
C ASN A 179 13.38 29.01 2.26
N GLY A 180 14.69 28.83 2.06
CA GLY A 180 15.33 27.61 1.55
C GLY A 180 15.12 26.30 2.34
N PHE A 181 15.49 25.18 1.69
CA PHE A 181 15.26 23.77 2.08
C PHE A 181 15.38 23.43 3.59
N ILE A 182 16.37 23.98 4.30
CA ILE A 182 16.60 23.69 5.73
C ILE A 182 15.55 24.37 6.64
N VAL A 183 15.10 25.58 6.31
CA VAL A 183 14.09 26.30 7.11
C VAL A 183 12.73 25.64 6.96
N ASN A 184 12.39 25.18 5.76
CA ASN A 184 11.14 24.46 5.52
C ASN A 184 11.11 23.08 6.18
N MET A 185 12.26 22.40 6.31
CA MET A 185 12.36 21.13 7.05
C MET A 185 12.12 21.33 8.55
N LEU A 186 12.61 22.42 9.14
CA LEU A 186 12.39 22.76 10.55
C LEU A 186 10.95 23.26 10.81
N ALA A 187 10.36 24.03 9.88
CA ALA A 187 8.97 24.46 9.96
C ALA A 187 7.99 23.28 9.89
N GLY A 188 8.29 22.27 9.06
CA GLY A 188 7.52 21.03 8.98
C GLY A 188 7.54 20.22 10.28
N ILE A 189 8.67 20.19 11.00
CA ILE A 189 8.78 19.53 12.31
C ILE A 189 8.00 20.31 13.39
N ALA A 190 8.04 21.64 13.35
CA ALA A 190 7.28 22.49 14.29
C ALA A 190 5.76 22.37 14.12
N CYS A 191 5.28 22.19 12.88
CA CYS A 191 3.85 22.05 12.59
C CYS A 191 3.30 20.64 12.90
N ALA A 192 4.14 19.61 12.94
CA ALA A 192 3.77 18.25 13.32
C ALA A 192 3.58 18.04 14.84
N GLY A 193 3.91 19.06 15.65
CA GLY A 193 3.82 19.03 17.11
C GLY A 193 2.71 19.88 17.73
N ALA A 194 1.83 20.49 16.93
CA ALA A 194 0.73 21.35 17.39
C ALA A 194 -0.64 20.70 17.16
#